data_AF-A0AAV8ZGN6-F1
#
_entry.id   AF-A0AAV8ZGN6-F1
#
_cell.length_a   1.000
_cell.length_b   1.000
_cell.length_c   1.000
_cell.angle_alpha   90.00
_cell.angle_beta   90.00
_cell.angle_gamma   90.00
#
_symmetry.space_group_name_H-M   'P 1'
#
loop_
_entity.id
_entity.type
_entity.pdbx_description
1 polymer ?
#
loop_
_entity_poly.entity_id
_entity_poly.type
_entity_poly.pdbx_seq_one_letter_code
_entity_poly.pdbx_strand_id
1 'polypeptide(L)'
;MRLRFEIKLGKSSRSKPATAPLNTRPSAKQSVKSAVVRDDLAECGYCGRRFAADRLQKHEDICSKTGKKKRKVYDATKHRVAGTELETYVLRGPKGKSSISTKSHSSGVNQLARHLS
;
A
#
# COMPACT_ATOMS: atom_id res chain seq x y z
N MET A 1 26.23 -28.28 -19.48
CA MET A 1 26.65 -27.06 -20.21
C MET A 1 25.85 -25.87 -19.66
N ARG A 2 26.41 -25.10 -18.73
CA ARG A 2 25.77 -23.87 -18.20
C ARG A 2 26.20 -22.70 -19.09
N LEU A 3 25.30 -22.23 -19.95
CA LEU A 3 25.53 -21.07 -20.81
C LEU A 3 25.67 -19.82 -19.92
N ARG A 4 26.85 -19.19 -19.93
CA ARG A 4 27.08 -17.86 -19.34
C ARG A 4 26.29 -16.84 -20.16
N PHE A 5 25.31 -16.17 -19.53
CA PHE A 5 24.64 -15.01 -20.10
C PHE A 5 25.43 -13.76 -19.69
N GLU A 6 26.17 -13.18 -20.64
CA GLU A 6 27.00 -11.99 -20.44
C GLU A 6 26.10 -10.78 -20.13
N ILE A 7 26.05 -10.35 -18.87
CA ILE A 7 25.36 -9.11 -18.49
C ILE A 7 26.28 -7.92 -18.82
N LYS A 8 25.98 -7.25 -19.93
CA LYS A 8 26.62 -5.99 -20.34
C LYS A 8 26.31 -4.90 -19.31
N LEU A 9 27.27 -4.61 -18.43
CA LEU A 9 27.21 -3.49 -17.49
C LEU A 9 27.33 -2.16 -18.27
N GLY A 10 26.19 -1.64 -18.73
CA GLY A 10 26.06 -0.31 -19.29
C GLY A 10 26.31 0.75 -18.21
N LYS A 11 27.34 1.58 -18.42
CA LYS A 11 27.72 2.72 -17.57
C LYS A 11 26.68 3.84 -17.74
N SER A 12 25.65 3.86 -16.88
CA SER A 12 24.70 4.96 -16.76
C SER A 12 25.29 6.04 -15.86
N SER A 13 25.70 7.16 -16.44
CA SER A 13 26.04 8.39 -15.72
C SER A 13 24.81 8.88 -14.95
N ARG A 14 24.85 8.78 -13.62
CA ARG A 14 23.79 9.33 -12.74
C ARG A 14 24.09 10.80 -12.47
N SER A 15 23.29 11.69 -13.05
CA SER A 15 23.21 13.08 -12.60
C SER A 15 22.57 13.13 -11.20
N LYS A 16 23.09 14.02 -10.35
CA LYS A 16 22.63 14.26 -8.97
C LYS A 16 21.16 14.75 -9.00
N PRO A 17 20.23 14.19 -8.20
CA PRO A 17 18.90 14.80 -8.06
C PRO A 17 19.01 16.01 -7.13
N ALA A 18 18.59 17.17 -7.62
CA ALA A 18 18.32 18.33 -6.80
C ALA A 18 17.24 17.98 -5.76
N THR A 19 17.45 18.47 -4.54
CA THR A 19 16.56 18.37 -3.39
C THR A 19 15.10 18.69 -3.75
N ALA A 20 14.19 17.74 -3.50
CA ALA A 20 12.76 17.95 -3.73
C ALA A 20 12.20 19.02 -2.79
N PRO A 21 11.37 19.98 -3.27
CA PRO A 21 10.70 20.93 -2.40
C PRO A 21 9.68 20.19 -1.52
N LEU A 22 9.78 20.42 -0.21
CA LEU A 22 8.84 19.93 0.78
C LEU A 22 7.56 20.79 0.75
N ASN A 23 6.40 20.12 0.75
CA ASN A 23 5.09 20.66 1.13
C ASN A 23 4.32 21.57 0.16
N THR A 24 4.15 21.15 -1.09
CA THR A 24 2.90 21.42 -1.82
C THR A 24 2.26 20.10 -2.21
N ARG A 25 1.49 19.53 -1.28
CA ARG A 25 0.51 18.49 -1.61
C ARG A 25 -0.70 19.23 -2.18
N PRO A 26 -0.92 19.31 -3.51
CA PRO A 26 -2.15 19.90 -4.01
C PRO A 26 -3.30 19.08 -3.42
N SER A 27 -4.13 19.75 -2.62
CA SER A 27 -5.34 19.16 -2.07
C SER A 27 -6.13 18.63 -3.25
N ALA A 28 -6.18 17.29 -3.37
CA ALA A 28 -6.88 16.61 -4.42
C ALA A 28 -8.34 17.06 -4.33
N LYS A 29 -8.74 17.99 -5.19
CA LYS A 29 -10.14 18.13 -5.57
C LYS A 29 -10.52 16.74 -6.07
N GLN A 30 -11.26 16.02 -5.23
CA GLN A 30 -11.82 14.72 -5.58
C GLN A 30 -12.65 14.95 -6.83
N SER A 31 -12.08 14.58 -7.97
CA SER A 31 -12.78 14.50 -9.23
C SER A 31 -14.03 13.67 -8.98
N VAL A 32 -15.18 14.29 -9.24
CA VAL A 32 -16.50 13.68 -9.14
C VAL A 32 -16.42 12.23 -9.63
N LYS A 33 -16.81 11.29 -8.77
CA LYS A 33 -16.90 9.87 -9.15
C LYS A 33 -18.06 9.78 -10.14
N SER A 34 -17.79 10.06 -11.41
CA SER A 34 -18.74 9.80 -12.48
C SER A 34 -19.02 8.30 -12.41
N ALA A 35 -20.22 7.95 -11.97
CA ALA A 35 -20.72 6.59 -11.92
C ALA A 35 -20.93 6.10 -13.35
N VAL A 36 -19.84 5.99 -14.11
CA VAL A 36 -19.89 5.22 -15.33
C VAL A 36 -19.85 3.78 -14.85
N VAL A 37 -21.02 3.14 -14.90
CA VAL A 37 -21.16 1.71 -14.67
C VAL A 37 -20.15 1.03 -15.58
N ARG A 38 -19.07 0.53 -14.99
CA ARG A 38 -18.10 -0.31 -15.70
C ARG A 38 -18.57 -1.73 -15.45
N ASP A 39 -19.57 -2.15 -16.21
CA ASP A 39 -20.13 -3.51 -16.17
C ASP A 39 -19.05 -4.58 -16.44
N ASP A 40 -17.91 -4.19 -17.01
CA ASP A 40 -16.77 -5.08 -17.32
C ASP A 40 -15.84 -5.36 -16.13
N LEU A 41 -16.25 -5.04 -14.89
CA LEU A 41 -15.45 -5.33 -13.68
C LEU A 41 -15.87 -6.63 -13.03
N ALA A 42 -15.03 -7.65 -13.20
CA ALA A 42 -15.12 -8.93 -12.51
C ALA A 42 -14.36 -8.93 -11.17
N GLU A 43 -14.84 -9.73 -10.23
CA GLU A 43 -14.28 -9.83 -8.88
C GLU A 43 -13.23 -10.94 -8.77
N CYS A 44 -12.20 -10.72 -7.96
CA CYS A 44 -11.21 -11.74 -7.66
C CYS A 44 -11.73 -12.72 -6.60
N GLY A 45 -11.77 -14.01 -6.92
CA GLY A 45 -12.22 -15.07 -6.00
C GLY A 45 -11.37 -15.27 -4.73
N TYR A 46 -10.17 -14.67 -4.65
CA TYR A 46 -9.29 -14.76 -3.46
C TYR A 46 -9.40 -13.58 -2.50
N CYS A 47 -9.78 -12.39 -2.99
CA CYS A 47 -9.76 -11.17 -2.18
C CYS A 47 -10.96 -10.24 -2.35
N GLY A 48 -11.92 -10.56 -3.24
CA GLY A 48 -13.16 -9.81 -3.45
C GLY A 48 -12.99 -8.43 -4.09
N ARG A 49 -11.78 -8.06 -4.53
CA ARG A 49 -11.54 -6.79 -5.24
C ARG A 49 -11.98 -6.91 -6.70
N ARG A 50 -12.56 -5.83 -7.24
CA ARG A 50 -13.06 -5.75 -8.62
C ARG A 50 -12.02 -5.17 -9.58
N PHE A 51 -11.79 -5.85 -10.70
CA PHE A 51 -10.82 -5.47 -11.73
C PHE A 51 -11.44 -5.62 -13.13
N ALA A 52 -10.92 -4.86 -14.10
CA ALA A 52 -11.20 -5.11 -15.52
C ALA A 52 -10.59 -6.45 -15.96
N ALA A 53 -11.21 -7.15 -16.90
CA ALA A 53 -10.83 -8.51 -17.31
C ALA A 53 -9.32 -8.70 -17.61
N ASP A 54 -8.70 -7.80 -18.38
CA ASP A 54 -7.24 -7.86 -18.68
C ASP A 54 -6.37 -7.85 -17.41
N ARG A 55 -6.75 -7.06 -16.41
CA ARG A 55 -5.99 -6.98 -15.14
C ARG A 55 -6.36 -8.08 -14.16
N LEU A 56 -7.57 -8.63 -14.24
CA LEU A 56 -8.04 -9.65 -13.31
C LEU A 56 -7.20 -10.93 -13.42
N GLN A 57 -6.90 -11.39 -14.62
CA GLN A 57 -6.08 -12.61 -14.82
C GLN A 57 -4.72 -12.51 -14.10
N LYS A 58 -3.98 -11.43 -14.34
CA LYS A 58 -2.70 -11.16 -13.67
C LYS A 58 -2.86 -11.00 -12.16
N HIS A 59 -3.99 -10.42 -11.73
CA HIS A 59 -4.29 -10.25 -10.32
C HIS A 59 -4.51 -11.61 -9.63
N GLU A 60 -5.28 -12.52 -10.21
CA GLU A 60 -5.58 -13.84 -9.64
C GLU A 60 -4.31 -14.70 -9.47
N ASP A 61 -3.42 -14.69 -10.46
CA ASP A 61 -2.14 -15.40 -10.42
C ASP A 61 -1.26 -14.99 -9.23
N ILE A 62 -1.27 -13.70 -8.88
CA ILE A 62 -0.49 -13.15 -7.76
C ILE A 62 -1.27 -13.26 -6.46
N CYS A 63 -2.57 -12.98 -6.49
CA CYS A 63 -3.42 -12.94 -5.31
C CYS A 63 -3.60 -14.34 -4.71
N SER A 64 -3.64 -15.40 -5.52
CA SER A 64 -3.65 -16.78 -5.05
C SER A 64 -2.41 -17.11 -4.21
N LYS A 65 -1.23 -16.64 -4.64
CA LYS A 65 0.07 -16.91 -4.01
C LYS A 65 0.32 -16.06 -2.75
N THR A 66 -0.20 -14.83 -2.75
CA THR A 66 0.12 -13.81 -1.74
C THR A 66 -1.01 -13.53 -0.76
N GLY A 67 -2.27 -13.70 -1.16
CA GLY A 67 -3.45 -13.35 -0.36
C GLY A 67 -3.63 -14.20 0.89
N LYS A 68 -3.20 -15.47 0.85
CA LYS A 68 -3.32 -16.40 1.99
C LYS A 68 -2.16 -16.29 2.99
N LYS A 69 -1.02 -15.71 2.59
CA LYS A 69 0.19 -15.66 3.41
C LYS A 69 0.19 -14.39 4.26
N LYS A 70 -0.01 -14.53 5.57
CA LYS A 70 0.20 -13.43 6.53
C LYS A 70 1.69 -13.09 6.56
N ARG A 71 2.08 -11.99 5.92
CA ARG A 71 3.47 -11.49 5.96
C ARG A 71 3.79 -11.05 7.38
N LYS A 72 5.03 -11.30 7.83
CA LYS A 72 5.54 -10.75 9.08
C LYS A 72 5.39 -9.24 9.08
N VAL A 73 4.89 -8.69 10.19
CA VAL A 73 4.81 -7.23 10.36
C VAL A 73 6.23 -6.69 10.31
N TYR A 74 6.48 -5.83 9.34
CA TYR A 74 7.75 -5.14 9.22
C TYR A 74 7.78 -4.02 10.25
N ASP A 75 8.68 -4.16 11.23
CA ASP A 75 8.92 -3.14 12.23
C ASP A 75 9.88 -2.10 11.65
N ALA A 76 9.31 -0.98 11.20
CA ALA A 76 10.06 0.12 10.60
C ALA A 76 11.08 0.73 11.56
N THR A 77 10.79 0.73 12.87
CA THR A 77 11.72 1.23 13.89
C THR A 77 12.95 0.35 13.95
N LYS A 78 12.78 -0.98 14.01
CA LYS A 78 13.90 -1.92 14.00
C LYS A 78 14.75 -1.77 12.76
N HIS A 79 14.15 -1.69 11.58
CA HIS A 79 14.94 -1.60 10.35
C HIS A 79 15.62 -0.25 10.17
N ARG A 80 15.08 0.84 10.72
CA ARG A 80 15.76 2.15 10.73
C ARG A 80 16.97 2.17 11.65
N VAL A 81 16.85 1.47 12.77
CA VAL A 81 17.82 1.55 13.86
C VAL A 81 18.89 0.46 13.68
N ALA A 82 18.58 -0.63 12.97
CA ALA A 82 19.50 -1.72 12.64
C ALA A 82 20.87 -1.21 12.15
N GLY A 83 21.95 -1.62 12.82
CA GLY A 83 23.33 -1.24 12.46
C GLY A 83 23.72 0.21 12.79
N THR A 84 22.88 0.95 13.53
CA THR A 84 23.21 2.28 14.04
C THR A 84 23.51 2.22 15.54
N GLU A 85 24.24 3.21 16.06
CA GLU A 85 24.50 3.35 17.49
C GLU A 85 23.22 3.45 18.33
N LEU A 86 22.08 3.76 17.70
CA LEU A 86 20.77 3.84 18.33
C LEU A 86 20.16 2.44 18.67
N GLU A 87 20.70 1.32 18.15
CA GLU A 87 20.16 -0.04 18.41
C GLU A 87 20.07 -0.36 19.90
N THR A 88 21.09 0.01 20.66
CA THR A 88 21.20 -0.29 22.10
C THR A 88 20.19 0.50 22.93
N TYR A 89 19.69 1.62 22.42
CA TYR A 89 18.81 2.54 23.15
C TYR A 89 17.31 2.29 22.88
N VAL A 90 16.95 1.72 21.73
CA VAL A 90 15.54 1.47 21.36
C VAL A 90 14.91 0.32 22.15
N LEU A 91 15.71 -0.62 22.64
CA LEU A 91 15.23 -1.73 23.50
C LEU A 91 14.85 -1.28 24.93
N ARG A 92 15.25 -0.07 25.35
CA ARG A 92 15.07 0.44 26.72
C ARG A 92 13.93 1.46 26.88
N GLY A 93 13.24 1.82 25.81
CA GLY A 93 12.12 2.79 25.83
C GLY A 93 10.78 2.17 26.27
N PRO A 94 9.93 2.91 27.01
CA PRO A 94 8.69 2.36 27.56
C PRO A 94 7.74 1.96 26.43
N LYS A 95 7.07 0.81 26.61
CA LYS A 95 6.06 0.28 25.68
C LYS A 95 4.86 1.22 25.62
N GLY A 96 4.96 2.25 24.78
CA GLY A 96 3.85 3.08 24.35
C GLY A 96 2.95 2.26 23.43
N LYS A 97 1.76 1.92 23.93
CA LYS A 97 0.69 1.24 23.23
C LYS A 97 0.32 2.04 21.97
N SER A 98 0.84 1.69 20.81
CA SER A 98 0.33 2.18 19.53
C SER A 98 -0.80 1.27 19.04
N SER A 99 -1.94 1.36 19.73
CA SER A 99 -3.23 0.94 19.18
C SER A 99 -3.60 1.90 18.05
N ILE A 100 -2.95 1.76 16.88
CA ILE A 100 -3.43 2.43 15.68
C ILE A 100 -4.63 1.64 15.18
N SER A 101 -5.78 2.01 15.74
CA SER A 101 -7.10 1.61 15.28
C SER A 101 -7.17 1.81 13.77
N THR A 102 -7.21 0.72 13.02
CA THR A 102 -7.66 0.73 11.63
C THR A 102 -9.04 1.38 11.61
N LYS A 103 -9.15 2.65 11.19
CA LYS A 103 -10.45 3.25 10.90
C LYS A 103 -11.01 2.56 9.66
N SER A 104 -11.72 1.47 9.90
CA SER A 104 -12.69 0.87 8.99
C SER A 104 -13.58 1.99 8.49
N HIS A 105 -13.47 2.34 7.21
CA HIS A 105 -14.48 3.17 6.55
C HIS A 105 -15.71 2.27 6.34
N SER A 106 -16.48 2.02 7.38
CA SER A 106 -17.87 1.56 7.26
C SER A 106 -18.73 2.81 7.11
N SER A 107 -19.10 3.13 5.88
CA SER A 107 -20.14 4.12 5.60
C SER A 107 -21.50 3.53 6.01
N GLY A 108 -21.81 3.61 7.31
CA GLY A 108 -23.13 3.34 7.86
C GLY A 108 -23.81 4.66 8.20
N VAL A 109 -24.48 5.26 7.22
CA VAL A 109 -25.40 6.38 7.49
C VAL A 109 -26.73 5.80 7.96
N ASN A 110 -26.87 5.64 9.27
CA ASN A 110 -28.17 5.43 9.89
C ASN A 110 -28.59 6.76 10.53
N GLN A 111 -29.49 7.48 9.87
CA GLN A 111 -30.12 8.67 10.44
C GLN A 111 -31.61 8.39 10.63
N LEU A 112 -31.91 7.85 11.81
CA LEU A 112 -33.25 7.70 12.37
C LEU A 112 -33.85 9.09 12.67
N ALA A 113 -35.07 9.32 12.20
CA ALA A 113 -36.15 10.15 12.76
C ALA A 113 -35.81 11.39 13.61
N ARG A 114 -36.21 12.57 13.10
CA ARG A 114 -36.59 13.83 13.77
C ARG A 114 -36.92 14.81 12.62
N HIS A 115 -38.18 15.13 12.31
CA HIS A 115 -39.05 15.99 13.09
C HIS A 115 -40.51 15.80 12.66
N LEU A 116 -41.39 15.60 13.64
CA LEU A 116 -42.83 15.77 13.55
C LEU A 116 -43.14 17.22 13.94
N SER A 117 -43.80 17.97 13.06
CA SER A 117 -44.79 19.04 13.30
C SER A 117 -45.12 19.70 11.97
#